data_AF-A0A7J2KVV9-F1
#
_entry.id   AF-A0A7J2KVV9-F1
#
_cell.length_a   1.000
_cell.length_b   1.000
_cell.length_c   1.000
_cell.angle_alpha   90.00
_cell.angle_beta   90.00
_cell.angle_gamma   90.00
#
_symmetry.space_group_name_H-M   'P 1'
#
loop_
_entity.id
_entity.type
_entity.pdbx_description
1 polymer ?
#
loop_
_entity_poly.entity_id
_entity_poly.type
_entity_poly.pdbx_seq_one_letter_code
_entity_poly.pdbx_strand_id
1 'polypeptide(L)'
;MQKLLIEFKNTPENTPQVLCSVSEVLNREETLNVPYKVLADNSSDEDLHSGRSGQDLRVPVINMHKQPLMPTTPRKARIFLKQKKAKQTLKSATFMNIVRWRLVNTLKCAWTYGYITKHDRIKMKLEKSHVNDAFVIAGGTTQSRSVPYMTTQTRRNNRSIQTNRKGFKPAIRRQRYKLQPGDLVKYIKYLFRVKGVFNYGKWIRLISLTKANKIINVNIKKVELVKYGKGIQFKKDGN
;
A
#
# COMPACT_ATOMS: atom_id res chain seq x y z
N MET A 1 25.26 33.40 52.43
CA MET A 1 25.27 31.95 52.20
C MET A 1 24.06 31.32 52.88
N GLN A 2 23.01 31.02 52.13
CA GLN A 2 21.91 30.16 52.61
C GLN A 2 21.63 29.17 51.48
N LYS A 3 21.97 27.90 51.74
CA LYS A 3 21.77 26.75 50.85
C LYS A 3 20.30 26.33 50.99
N LEU A 4 19.54 26.37 49.90
CA LEU A 4 18.25 25.68 49.81
C LEU A 4 18.52 24.20 49.46
N LEU A 5 18.43 23.33 50.46
CA LEU A 5 18.28 21.89 50.26
C LEU A 5 16.79 21.60 50.06
N ILE A 6 16.41 21.23 48.84
CA ILE A 6 15.07 20.72 48.53
C ILE A 6 15.18 19.19 48.53
N GLU A 7 14.59 18.55 49.55
CA GLU A 7 14.37 17.11 49.58
C GLU A 7 13.31 16.73 48.54
N PHE A 8 13.67 15.94 47.53
CA PHE A 8 12.70 15.23 46.71
C PHE A 8 12.25 13.97 47.46
N LYS A 9 11.01 13.96 47.93
CA LYS A 9 10.35 12.75 48.44
C LYS A 9 9.32 12.25 47.44
N ASN A 10 9.47 10.96 47.11
CA ASN A 10 8.47 10.00 46.65
C ASN A 10 8.44 9.68 45.14
N THR A 11 9.28 8.71 44.78
CA THR A 11 8.95 7.58 43.89
C THR A 11 7.72 6.81 44.38
N PRO A 12 6.87 6.34 43.45
CA PRO A 12 6.21 5.05 43.63
C PRO A 12 6.71 4.05 42.58
N GLU A 13 7.42 3.03 43.06
CA GLU A 13 7.54 1.72 42.41
C GLU A 13 6.15 1.07 42.25
N ASN A 14 6.04 0.19 41.26
CA ASN A 14 4.94 -0.74 40.96
C ASN A 14 3.78 -0.19 40.12
N THR A 15 3.91 -0.34 38.80
CA THR A 15 2.80 -0.29 37.85
C THR A 15 2.09 -1.67 37.81
N PRO A 16 0.79 -1.77 38.11
CA PRO A 16 0.08 -3.05 38.03
C PRO A 16 -0.17 -3.49 36.58
N GLN A 17 -0.02 -4.80 36.34
CA GLN A 17 -0.35 -5.47 35.08
C GLN A 17 -1.87 -5.45 34.87
N VAL A 18 -2.36 -4.72 33.87
CA VAL A 18 -3.79 -4.71 33.52
C VAL A 18 -4.13 -5.99 32.74
N LEU A 19 -5.08 -6.74 33.31
CA LEU A 19 -5.75 -7.90 32.74
C LEU A 19 -6.71 -7.50 31.61
N CYS A 20 -6.76 -8.32 30.57
CA CYS A 20 -7.79 -8.30 29.53
C CYS A 20 -9.21 -8.40 30.12
N SER A 21 -10.15 -7.63 29.58
CA SER A 21 -11.57 -7.99 29.64
C SER A 21 -12.19 -7.99 28.25
N VAL A 22 -12.94 -9.06 28.02
CA VAL A 22 -13.72 -9.40 26.82
C VAL A 22 -15.10 -8.74 26.95
N SER A 23 -15.57 -8.21 25.82
CA SER A 23 -16.94 -7.80 25.44
C SER A 23 -18.09 -7.78 26.46
N GLU A 24 -18.83 -6.67 26.46
CA GLU A 24 -20.29 -6.68 26.49
C GLU A 24 -20.86 -5.78 25.39
N VAL A 25 -21.98 -6.23 24.83
CA VAL A 25 -22.67 -5.75 23.63
C VAL A 25 -23.83 -4.83 24.06
N LEU A 26 -24.25 -3.94 23.15
CA LEU A 26 -25.53 -3.19 23.08
C LEU A 26 -25.53 -1.78 23.70
N ASN A 27 -25.45 -0.77 22.84
CA ASN A 27 -26.64 0.00 22.48
C ASN A 27 -26.48 0.70 21.14
N ARG A 28 -27.59 0.69 20.41
CA ARG A 28 -27.79 1.05 19.01
C ARG A 28 -28.45 2.43 19.02
N GLU A 29 -27.76 3.46 18.56
CA GLU A 29 -28.41 4.71 18.14
C GLU A 29 -27.84 5.20 16.81
N GLU A 30 -28.78 5.51 15.92
CA GLU A 30 -28.60 5.87 14.53
C GLU A 30 -27.94 7.24 14.42
N THR A 31 -26.76 7.32 13.78
CA THR A 31 -26.22 8.61 13.32
C THR A 31 -25.71 8.51 11.89
N LEU A 32 -26.33 9.36 11.09
CA LEU A 32 -26.08 9.83 9.73
C LEU A 32 -24.76 9.41 9.05
N ASN A 33 -24.97 8.90 7.85
CA ASN A 33 -24.04 8.42 6.84
C ASN A 33 -22.84 9.39 6.58
N VAL A 34 -21.75 9.21 7.32
CA VAL A 34 -20.44 9.79 6.97
C VAL A 34 -19.80 8.88 5.92
N PRO A 35 -19.30 9.39 4.76
CA PRO A 35 -18.56 8.57 3.82
C PRO A 35 -17.22 8.19 4.45
N TYR A 36 -17.19 7.08 5.17
CA TYR A 36 -15.95 6.49 5.67
C TYR A 36 -15.14 6.02 4.46
N LYS A 37 -13.92 6.55 4.31
CA LYS A 37 -12.89 5.87 3.54
C LYS A 37 -12.67 4.52 4.19
N VAL A 38 -13.17 3.47 3.56
CA VAL A 38 -12.80 2.08 3.87
C VAL A 38 -11.29 1.98 3.78
N LEU A 39 -10.60 2.02 4.91
CA LEU A 39 -9.28 1.42 5.02
C LEU A 39 -9.56 -0.07 4.92
N ALA A 40 -9.23 -0.66 3.78
CA ALA A 40 -9.30 -2.12 3.66
C ALA A 40 -8.44 -2.72 4.76
N ASP A 41 -9.06 -3.44 5.68
CA ASP A 41 -8.38 -4.36 6.58
C ASP A 41 -7.65 -5.37 5.70
N ASN A 42 -6.34 -5.20 5.55
CA ASN A 42 -5.50 -6.08 4.74
C ASN A 42 -5.20 -7.42 5.44
N SER A 43 -6.05 -7.85 6.36
CA SER A 43 -6.08 -9.21 6.91
C SER A 43 -7.14 -10.03 6.20
N SER A 44 -6.96 -10.28 4.90
CA SER A 44 -7.64 -11.40 4.25
C SER A 44 -6.69 -12.60 4.24
N ASP A 45 -6.90 -13.51 5.18
CA ASP A 45 -6.35 -14.88 5.16
C ASP A 45 -7.00 -15.66 4.01
N GLU A 46 -6.62 -15.32 2.78
CA GLU A 46 -7.06 -15.99 1.56
C GLU A 46 -5.81 -16.34 0.74
N ASP A 47 -5.35 -17.57 0.94
CA ASP A 47 -4.22 -18.21 0.30
C ASP A 47 -4.44 -18.29 -1.21
N LEU A 48 -3.85 -17.37 -1.97
CA LEU A 48 -3.90 -17.41 -3.44
C LEU A 48 -2.51 -17.34 -4.03
N HIS A 49 -2.05 -18.51 -4.48
CA HIS A 49 -0.83 -18.72 -5.25
C HIS A 49 -0.67 -17.71 -6.38
N SER A 50 0.37 -16.89 -6.31
CA SER A 50 0.89 -16.17 -7.48
C SER A 50 2.40 -16.37 -7.55
N GLY A 51 2.83 -17.09 -8.58
CA GLY A 51 4.24 -17.27 -8.88
C GLY A 51 4.85 -15.94 -9.26
N ARG A 52 5.75 -15.43 -8.40
CA ARG A 52 6.71 -14.39 -8.76
C ARG A 52 8.06 -14.76 -8.17
N SER A 53 8.88 -15.43 -8.98
CA SER A 53 10.32 -15.42 -8.85
C SER A 53 10.80 -14.00 -9.16
N GLY A 54 11.43 -13.32 -8.19
CA GLY A 54 12.07 -12.02 -8.43
C GLY A 54 11.88 -10.95 -7.35
N GLN A 55 11.19 -11.24 -6.25
CA GLN A 55 11.26 -10.40 -5.04
C GLN A 55 11.80 -11.26 -3.91
N ASP A 56 12.86 -10.81 -3.22
CA ASP A 56 13.39 -11.46 -2.02
C ASP A 56 12.43 -11.21 -0.84
N LEU A 57 11.23 -11.79 -0.96
CA LEU A 57 10.18 -11.81 0.06
C LEU A 57 10.54 -12.86 1.11
N ARG A 58 11.75 -12.80 1.64
CA ARG A 58 12.14 -13.70 2.72
C ARG A 58 11.28 -13.37 3.94
N VAL A 59 10.44 -14.32 4.30
CA VAL A 59 9.59 -14.26 5.47
C VAL A 59 10.43 -14.74 6.64
N PRO A 60 10.59 -13.93 7.69
CA PRO A 60 11.24 -14.40 8.88
C PRO A 60 10.26 -15.27 9.66
N VAL A 61 10.76 -16.37 10.17
CA VAL A 61 9.98 -17.42 10.82
C VAL A 61 10.65 -17.70 12.16
N ILE A 62 9.88 -18.05 13.18
CA ILE A 62 10.43 -18.39 14.49
C ILE A 62 10.50 -19.92 14.62
N ASN A 63 11.65 -20.45 15.05
CA ASN A 63 11.82 -21.87 15.37
C ASN A 63 11.03 -22.24 16.65
N MET A 64 10.85 -23.53 16.94
CA MET A 64 10.19 -24.03 18.15
C MET A 64 10.76 -23.44 19.45
N HIS A 65 12.06 -23.16 19.49
CA HIS A 65 12.76 -22.57 20.63
C HIS A 65 12.61 -21.04 20.76
N LYS A 66 11.64 -20.42 20.05
CA LYS A 66 11.43 -18.96 20.00
C LYS A 66 12.58 -18.14 19.41
N GLN A 67 13.55 -18.78 18.77
CA GLN A 67 14.67 -18.10 18.11
C GLN A 67 14.33 -17.74 16.65
N PRO A 68 14.83 -16.61 16.12
CA PRO A 68 14.66 -16.26 14.71
C PRO A 68 15.32 -17.30 13.81
N LEU A 69 14.52 -17.99 12.99
CA LEU A 69 15.02 -18.77 11.88
C LEU A 69 15.38 -17.80 10.75
N MET A 70 16.52 -18.01 10.09
CA MET A 70 16.99 -17.16 8.98
C MET A 70 15.83 -16.79 8.04
N PRO A 71 15.79 -15.56 7.50
CA PRO A 71 14.68 -15.14 6.64
C PRO A 71 14.60 -16.12 5.44
N THR A 72 13.48 -16.86 5.34
CA THR A 72 13.27 -17.98 4.40
C THR A 72 12.28 -17.62 3.29
N THR A 73 12.29 -18.33 2.16
CA THR A 73 11.27 -18.12 1.13
C THR A 73 9.87 -18.49 1.64
N PRO A 74 8.79 -17.85 1.16
CA PRO A 74 7.42 -18.11 1.63
C PRO A 74 7.03 -19.60 1.53
N ARG A 75 7.51 -20.29 0.48
CA ARG A 75 7.31 -21.73 0.29
C ARG A 75 7.99 -22.54 1.38
N LYS A 76 9.26 -22.23 1.70
CA LYS A 76 10.03 -22.94 2.72
C LYS A 76 9.47 -22.70 4.13
N ALA A 77 9.04 -21.46 4.42
CA ALA A 77 8.32 -21.11 5.63
C ALA A 77 7.05 -21.97 5.82
N ARG A 78 6.22 -22.08 4.78
CA ARG A 78 4.99 -22.90 4.81
C ARG A 78 5.28 -24.39 5.01
N ILE A 79 6.31 -24.92 4.35
CA ILE A 79 6.75 -26.31 4.53
C ILE A 79 7.18 -26.54 5.98
N PHE A 80 7.97 -25.64 6.57
CA PHE A 80 8.41 -25.77 7.96
C PHE A 80 7.28 -25.65 8.98
N LEU A 81 6.30 -24.77 8.75
CA LEU A 81 5.09 -24.68 9.58
C LEU A 81 4.26 -25.97 9.48
N LYS A 82 4.09 -26.52 8.27
CA LYS A 82 3.39 -27.81 8.07
C LYS A 82 4.12 -28.98 8.71
N GLN A 83 5.46 -28.97 8.66
CA GLN A 83 6.32 -29.98 9.31
C GLN A 83 6.50 -29.75 10.82
N LYS A 84 5.82 -28.74 11.43
CA LYS A 84 5.97 -28.33 12.84
C LYS A 84 7.41 -27.99 13.27
N LYS A 85 8.32 -27.74 12.32
CA LYS A 85 9.71 -27.29 12.56
C LYS A 85 9.80 -25.79 12.84
N ALA A 86 8.69 -25.08 12.73
CA ALA A 86 8.56 -23.65 12.98
C ALA A 86 7.22 -23.38 13.67
N LYS A 87 7.17 -22.35 14.51
CA LYS A 87 6.00 -22.07 15.36
C LYS A 87 5.07 -21.00 14.79
N GLN A 88 5.63 -19.92 14.24
CA GLN A 88 4.83 -18.79 13.76
C GLN A 88 5.55 -18.04 12.64
N THR A 89 4.79 -17.54 11.67
CA THR A 89 5.21 -16.42 10.83
C THR A 89 5.37 -15.18 11.71
N LEU A 90 6.33 -14.31 11.39
CA LEU A 90 6.40 -13.04 12.10
C LEU A 90 5.07 -12.26 11.98
N LYS A 91 4.60 -11.73 13.10
CA LYS A 91 3.45 -10.83 13.15
C LYS A 91 3.69 -9.62 12.23
N SER A 92 2.62 -9.06 11.68
CA SER A 92 2.64 -7.87 10.81
C SER A 92 3.52 -6.75 11.38
N ALA A 93 3.47 -6.52 12.70
CA ALA A 93 4.30 -5.53 13.39
C ALA A 93 5.82 -5.75 13.21
N THR A 94 6.30 -6.98 13.33
CA THR A 94 7.73 -7.29 13.20
C THR A 94 8.19 -7.15 11.75
N PHE A 95 7.35 -7.54 10.78
CA PHE A 95 7.63 -7.30 9.37
C PHE A 95 7.78 -5.80 9.07
N MET A 96 6.85 -4.96 9.56
CA MET A 96 6.92 -3.51 9.38
C MET A 96 8.19 -2.91 10.03
N ASN A 97 8.62 -3.43 11.18
CA ASN A 97 9.87 -3.01 11.82
C ASN A 97 11.10 -3.34 10.96
N ILE A 98 11.15 -4.54 10.36
CA ILE A 98 12.22 -4.93 9.44
C ILE A 98 12.25 -4.02 8.20
N VAL A 99 11.08 -3.76 7.60
CA VAL A 99 10.97 -2.85 6.45
C VAL A 99 11.46 -1.45 6.81
N ARG A 100 11.08 -0.94 7.99
CA ARG A 100 11.52 0.36 8.50
C ARG A 100 13.04 0.45 8.56
N TRP A 101 13.72 -0.50 9.20
CA TRP A 101 15.18 -0.49 9.31
C TRP A 101 15.87 -0.64 7.96
N ARG A 102 15.32 -1.47 7.06
CA ARG A 102 15.84 -1.56 5.69
C ARG A 102 15.78 -0.21 4.98
N LEU A 103 14.68 0.52 5.07
CA LEU A 103 14.53 1.84 4.47
C LEU A 103 15.52 2.85 5.05
N VAL A 104 15.60 2.92 6.39
CA VAL A 104 16.53 3.80 7.11
C VAL A 104 17.98 3.55 6.70
N ASN A 105 18.41 2.29 6.66
CA ASN A 105 19.78 1.94 6.32
C ASN A 105 20.09 2.20 4.84
N THR A 106 19.12 1.97 3.95
CA THR A 106 19.30 2.18 2.51
C THR A 106 19.36 3.67 2.18
N LEU A 107 18.48 4.48 2.77
CA LEU A 107 18.38 5.92 2.51
C LEU A 107 19.31 6.75 3.39
N LYS A 108 19.94 6.15 4.41
CA LYS A 108 20.80 6.79 5.41
C LYS A 108 20.15 8.03 6.03
N CYS A 109 18.87 7.94 6.38
CA CYS A 109 18.09 9.06 6.89
C CYS A 109 17.79 8.91 8.39
N ALA A 110 17.58 10.05 9.05
CA ALA A 110 17.00 10.06 10.38
C ALA A 110 15.56 9.53 10.32
N TRP A 111 15.12 8.93 11.42
CA TRP A 111 13.79 8.37 11.56
C TRP A 111 13.16 8.88 12.83
N THR A 112 11.82 8.84 12.90
CA THR A 112 11.08 9.25 14.10
C THR A 112 9.99 8.25 14.44
N TYR A 113 9.38 8.42 15.61
CA TYR A 113 8.26 7.62 16.10
C TYR A 113 6.95 8.40 15.97
N GLY A 114 5.85 7.66 15.78
CA GLY A 114 4.51 8.23 15.61
C GLY A 114 4.01 9.05 16.81
N TYR A 115 4.46 8.73 18.03
CA TYR A 115 4.04 9.48 19.22
C TYR A 115 4.67 10.87 19.27
N ILE A 116 5.92 11.02 18.80
CA ILE A 116 6.62 12.31 18.70
C ILE A 116 5.89 13.19 17.69
N THR A 117 5.60 12.64 16.51
CA THR A 117 4.83 13.33 15.47
C THR A 117 3.46 13.76 15.94
N LYS A 118 2.76 12.88 16.67
CA LYS A 118 1.44 13.19 17.26
C LYS A 118 1.54 14.35 18.25
N HIS A 119 2.53 14.32 19.15
CA HIS A 119 2.75 15.37 20.13
C HIS A 119 2.98 16.73 19.46
N ASP A 120 3.91 16.79 18.50
CA ASP A 120 4.28 18.02 17.83
C ASP A 120 3.13 18.56 16.96
N ARG A 121 2.35 17.66 16.35
CA ARG A 121 1.12 18.01 15.62
C ARG A 121 0.08 18.66 16.54
N ILE A 122 -0.14 18.12 17.75
CA ILE A 122 -1.06 18.69 18.76
C ILE A 122 -0.55 20.05 19.24
N LYS A 123 0.75 20.16 19.51
CA LYS A 123 1.41 21.42 19.90
C LYS A 123 1.18 22.53 18.87
N MET A 124 1.20 22.18 17.58
CA MET A 124 0.93 23.10 16.47
C MET A 124 -0.57 23.24 16.11
N LYS A 125 -1.48 22.63 16.87
CA LYS A 125 -2.94 22.65 16.63
C LYS A 125 -3.33 22.19 15.22
N LEU A 126 -2.59 21.24 14.66
CA LEU A 126 -2.85 20.69 13.32
C LEU A 126 -3.75 19.45 13.39
N GLU A 127 -4.66 19.33 12.43
CA GLU A 127 -5.47 18.13 12.27
C GLU A 127 -4.65 16.92 11.82
N LYS A 128 -5.13 15.72 12.15
CA LYS A 128 -4.52 14.45 11.74
C LYS A 128 -4.66 14.26 10.22
N SER A 129 -3.54 14.40 9.50
CA SER A 129 -3.45 14.05 8.09
C SER A 129 -2.04 13.60 7.74
N HIS A 130 -1.88 12.73 6.73
CA HIS A 130 -0.55 12.29 6.29
C HIS A 130 0.33 13.45 5.80
N VAL A 131 -0.29 14.49 5.22
CA VAL A 131 0.41 15.69 4.76
C VAL A 131 0.94 16.50 5.95
N ASN A 132 0.12 16.68 6.98
CA ASN A 132 0.53 17.37 8.20
C ASN A 132 1.60 16.57 8.96
N ASP A 133 1.47 15.25 9.03
CA ASP A 133 2.48 14.39 9.65
C ASP A 133 3.83 14.55 8.95
N ALA A 134 3.87 14.51 7.62
CA ALA A 134 5.10 14.73 6.85
C ALA A 134 5.69 16.14 7.09
N PHE A 135 4.85 17.16 7.17
CA PHE A 135 5.28 18.53 7.46
C PHE A 135 5.92 18.66 8.86
N VAL A 136 5.32 18.03 9.86
CA VAL A 136 5.86 17.99 11.24
C VAL A 136 7.19 17.23 11.27
N ILE A 137 7.28 16.07 10.61
CA ILE A 137 8.51 15.26 10.54
C ILE A 137 9.66 16.05 9.92
N ALA A 138 9.37 16.90 8.93
CA ALA A 138 10.34 17.76 8.29
C ALA A 138 10.78 18.96 9.16
N GLY A 139 10.23 19.13 10.36
CA GLY A 139 10.50 20.29 11.22
C GLY A 139 9.78 21.57 10.79
N GLY A 140 8.73 21.46 9.97
CA GLY A 140 7.97 22.61 9.49
C GLY A 140 7.20 23.31 10.62
N THR A 141 7.28 24.64 10.65
CA THR A 141 6.52 25.50 11.58
C THR A 141 5.50 26.36 10.83
N THR A 142 5.93 27.49 10.27
CA THR A 142 5.06 28.50 9.63
C THR A 142 5.25 28.57 8.11
N GLN A 143 6.05 27.68 7.54
CA GLN A 143 6.44 27.72 6.14
C GLN A 143 5.25 27.46 5.20
N SER A 144 5.31 28.04 4.00
CA SER A 144 4.35 27.77 2.94
C SER A 144 4.33 26.28 2.60
N ARG A 145 3.14 25.68 2.55
CA ARG A 145 2.98 24.25 2.28
C ARG A 145 3.04 23.95 0.78
N SER A 146 3.61 22.80 0.45
CA SER A 146 3.54 22.24 -0.91
C SER A 146 2.13 21.75 -1.22
N VAL A 147 1.70 21.90 -2.47
CA VAL A 147 0.42 21.34 -2.95
C VAL A 147 0.50 19.80 -2.91
N PRO A 148 -0.40 19.12 -2.20
CA PRO A 148 -0.42 17.66 -2.16
C PRO A 148 -0.94 17.07 -3.47
N TYR A 149 -0.46 15.88 -3.86
CA TYR A 149 -0.96 15.15 -5.02
C TYR A 149 -1.85 13.97 -4.62
N MET A 150 -3.07 13.95 -5.12
CA MET A 150 -3.97 12.81 -4.94
C MET A 150 -3.60 11.68 -5.90
N THR A 151 -3.11 10.58 -5.33
CA THR A 151 -2.65 9.42 -6.07
C THR A 151 -3.53 8.20 -5.81
N THR A 152 -3.96 7.52 -6.88
CA THR A 152 -4.68 6.25 -6.78
C THR A 152 -3.73 5.12 -7.17
N GLN A 153 -3.55 4.11 -6.30
CA GLN A 153 -2.75 2.93 -6.62
C GLN A 153 -3.67 1.75 -6.93
N THR A 154 -3.73 1.35 -8.20
CA THR A 154 -4.43 0.15 -8.64
C THR A 154 -3.43 -0.93 -9.07
N ARG A 155 -3.78 -2.20 -8.86
CA ARG A 155 -2.91 -3.30 -9.29
C ARG A 155 -2.81 -3.32 -10.82
N ARG A 156 -1.58 -3.21 -11.36
CA ARG A 156 -1.35 -3.26 -12.83
C ARG A 156 -1.76 -4.61 -13.43
N ASN A 157 -1.38 -5.70 -12.77
CA ASN A 157 -1.53 -7.05 -13.30
C ASN A 157 -2.60 -7.81 -12.53
N ASN A 158 -3.47 -8.54 -13.21
CA ASN A 158 -4.28 -9.54 -12.54
C ASN A 158 -3.40 -10.73 -12.10
N ARG A 159 -3.87 -11.52 -11.12
CA ARG A 159 -3.17 -12.73 -10.65
C ARG A 159 -2.96 -13.74 -11.79
N SER A 160 -3.84 -13.73 -12.78
CA SER A 160 -3.70 -14.43 -14.05
C SER A 160 -3.56 -13.44 -15.21
N ILE A 161 -2.79 -13.80 -16.25
CA ILE A 161 -2.64 -13.02 -17.49
C ILE A 161 -3.94 -13.01 -18.30
N GLN A 162 -4.71 -14.09 -18.19
CA GLN A 162 -5.97 -14.31 -18.87
C GLN A 162 -7.03 -14.78 -17.89
N THR A 163 -8.26 -14.34 -18.13
CA THR A 163 -9.47 -14.86 -17.51
C THR A 163 -10.05 -15.95 -18.40
N ASN A 164 -9.96 -17.21 -17.97
CA ASN A 164 -10.64 -18.32 -18.62
C ASN A 164 -12.11 -18.30 -18.19
N ARG A 165 -13.01 -18.16 -19.17
CA ARG A 165 -14.45 -18.20 -18.92
C ARG A 165 -14.93 -19.65 -19.02
N LYS A 166 -15.81 -20.05 -18.11
CA LYS A 166 -16.46 -21.38 -18.16
C LYS A 166 -17.23 -21.51 -19.47
N GLY A 167 -17.12 -22.63 -20.16
CA GLY A 167 -17.83 -22.93 -21.40
C GLY A 167 -17.16 -22.46 -22.71
N PHE A 168 -15.99 -21.79 -22.64
CA PHE A 168 -15.25 -21.38 -23.84
C PHE A 168 -13.88 -22.06 -23.90
N LYS A 169 -13.42 -22.38 -25.12
CA LYS A 169 -12.05 -22.90 -25.33
C LYS A 169 -11.05 -21.91 -24.70
N PRO A 170 -10.16 -22.37 -23.81
CA PRO A 170 -9.18 -21.49 -23.20
C PRO A 170 -8.28 -20.92 -24.30
N ALA A 171 -8.27 -19.59 -24.43
CA ALA A 171 -7.20 -18.93 -25.18
C ALA A 171 -5.88 -19.09 -24.40
N ILE A 172 -4.74 -19.04 -25.06
CA ILE A 172 -3.44 -19.10 -24.36
C ILE A 172 -2.71 -17.79 -24.62
N ARG A 173 -2.89 -16.83 -23.72
CA ARG A 173 -2.08 -15.61 -23.73
C ARG A 173 -0.77 -15.83 -22.97
N ARG A 174 0.32 -15.96 -23.72
CA ARG A 174 1.68 -16.16 -23.15
C ARG A 174 2.31 -14.88 -22.63
N GLN A 175 1.93 -13.72 -23.18
CA GLN A 175 2.57 -12.44 -22.87
C GLN A 175 1.56 -11.31 -22.68
N ARG A 176 1.94 -10.34 -21.85
CA ARG A 176 1.16 -9.14 -21.64
C ARG A 176 1.48 -8.11 -22.73
N TYR A 177 0.51 -7.84 -23.60
CA TYR A 177 0.56 -6.69 -24.51
C TYR A 177 0.95 -5.37 -23.83
N LYS A 178 1.69 -4.56 -24.58
CA LYS A 178 2.27 -3.28 -24.16
C LYS A 178 1.23 -2.29 -23.67
N LEU A 179 0.12 -2.16 -24.41
CA LEU A 179 -1.02 -1.31 -24.05
C LEU A 179 -2.16 -2.15 -23.48
N GLN A 180 -2.95 -1.53 -22.62
CA GLN A 180 -4.05 -2.18 -21.90
C GLN A 180 -5.30 -1.29 -21.93
N PRO A 181 -6.50 -1.89 -21.75
CA PRO A 181 -7.72 -1.13 -21.59
C PRO A 181 -7.60 -0.11 -20.46
N GLY A 182 -8.02 1.13 -20.74
CA GLY A 182 -7.95 2.25 -19.82
C GLY A 182 -6.71 3.11 -19.95
N ASP A 183 -5.68 2.67 -20.68
CA ASP A 183 -4.50 3.50 -20.95
C ASP A 183 -4.87 4.74 -21.78
N LEU A 184 -4.23 5.87 -21.48
CA LEU A 184 -4.34 7.10 -22.23
C LEU A 184 -3.20 7.17 -23.22
N VAL A 185 -3.53 7.37 -24.49
CA VAL A 185 -2.57 7.40 -25.58
C VAL A 185 -2.77 8.62 -26.46
N LYS A 186 -1.69 9.09 -27.04
CA LYS A 186 -1.69 10.16 -28.04
C LYS A 186 -1.61 9.52 -29.41
N TYR A 187 -2.58 9.86 -30.26
CA TYR A 187 -2.56 9.50 -31.67
C TYR A 187 -2.71 10.77 -32.48
N ILE A 188 -1.74 11.01 -33.37
CA ILE A 188 -1.60 12.27 -34.10
C ILE A 188 -1.39 13.42 -33.10
N LYS A 189 -2.43 14.22 -32.80
CA LYS A 189 -2.39 15.32 -31.83
C LYS A 189 -3.48 15.21 -30.77
N TYR A 190 -4.32 14.18 -30.83
CA TYR A 190 -5.46 14.02 -29.94
C TYR A 190 -5.23 12.91 -28.92
N LEU A 191 -5.83 13.08 -27.74
CA LEU A 191 -5.80 12.11 -26.67
C LEU A 191 -6.98 11.14 -26.79
N PHE A 192 -6.66 9.86 -26.70
CA PHE A 192 -7.63 8.77 -26.76
C PHE A 192 -7.45 7.83 -25.58
N ARG A 193 -8.55 7.18 -25.19
CA ARG A 193 -8.53 6.08 -24.23
C ARG A 193 -8.53 4.76 -24.96
N VAL A 194 -7.66 3.84 -24.56
CA VAL A 194 -7.64 2.47 -25.10
C VAL A 194 -8.84 1.70 -24.57
N LYS A 195 -9.74 1.27 -25.47
CA LYS A 195 -10.86 0.36 -25.15
C LYS A 195 -10.39 -1.07 -25.03
N GLY A 196 -9.52 -1.48 -25.94
CA GLY A 196 -9.10 -2.88 -26.07
C GLY A 196 -7.94 -3.04 -27.04
N VAL A 197 -7.35 -4.23 -27.00
CA VAL A 197 -6.22 -4.62 -27.84
C VAL A 197 -6.59 -5.90 -28.56
N PHE A 198 -6.30 -6.00 -29.85
CA PHE A 198 -6.63 -7.14 -30.69
C PHE A 198 -5.49 -7.48 -31.66
N ASN A 199 -5.68 -8.53 -32.46
CA ASN A 199 -4.66 -9.05 -33.39
C ASN A 199 -3.31 -9.27 -32.68
N TYR A 200 -3.32 -10.10 -31.64
CA TYR A 200 -2.14 -10.44 -30.82
C TYR A 200 -1.34 -9.25 -30.28
N GLY A 201 -1.99 -8.11 -30.03
CA GLY A 201 -1.29 -6.93 -29.54
C GLY A 201 -0.75 -6.01 -30.62
N LYS A 202 -1.01 -6.26 -31.91
CA LYS A 202 -0.56 -5.39 -33.01
C LYS A 202 -1.44 -4.16 -33.18
N TRP A 203 -2.72 -4.28 -32.83
CA TRP A 203 -3.73 -3.24 -33.04
C TRP A 203 -4.49 -2.91 -31.75
N ILE A 204 -4.87 -1.64 -31.63
CA ILE A 204 -5.63 -1.11 -30.51
C ILE A 204 -6.89 -0.42 -30.99
N ARG A 205 -7.93 -0.53 -30.15
CA ARG A 205 -9.19 0.17 -30.32
C ARG A 205 -9.21 1.38 -29.39
N LEU A 206 -9.34 2.55 -29.97
CA LEU A 206 -9.33 3.84 -29.30
C LEU A 206 -10.73 4.42 -29.21
N ILE A 207 -11.01 5.10 -28.10
CA ILE A 207 -12.22 5.90 -27.88
C ILE A 207 -11.78 7.36 -27.68
N SER A 208 -12.40 8.28 -28.43
CA SER A 208 -12.20 9.71 -28.23
C SER A 208 -12.82 10.18 -26.91
N LEU A 209 -12.09 11.03 -26.17
CA LEU A 209 -12.59 11.64 -24.93
C LEU A 209 -13.56 12.81 -25.19
N THR A 210 -13.42 13.50 -26.32
CA THR A 210 -14.09 14.78 -26.60
C THR A 210 -15.27 14.67 -27.56
N LYS A 211 -15.34 13.63 -28.40
CA LYS A 211 -16.42 13.47 -29.39
C LYS A 211 -17.08 12.10 -29.28
N ALA A 212 -18.37 12.09 -28.91
CA ALA A 212 -19.37 11.02 -29.07
C ALA A 212 -18.83 9.57 -29.19
N ASN A 213 -17.99 9.13 -28.26
CA ASN A 213 -17.40 7.79 -28.19
C ASN A 213 -16.96 7.20 -29.55
N LYS A 214 -16.46 8.03 -30.49
CA LYS A 214 -16.06 7.53 -31.82
C LYS A 214 -14.93 6.51 -31.66
N ILE A 215 -15.15 5.32 -32.21
CA ILE A 215 -14.24 4.18 -32.11
C ILE A 215 -13.31 4.18 -33.33
N ILE A 216 -12.00 4.13 -33.09
CA ILE A 216 -10.98 4.08 -34.14
C ILE A 216 -10.05 2.89 -33.87
N ASN A 217 -9.69 2.16 -34.93
CA ASN A 217 -8.71 1.09 -34.85
C ASN A 217 -7.36 1.58 -35.40
N VAL A 218 -6.29 1.43 -34.62
CA VAL A 218 -4.96 1.94 -34.97
C VAL A 218 -3.90 0.90 -34.66
N ASN A 219 -2.84 0.86 -35.47
CA ASN A 219 -1.65 0.05 -35.19
C ASN A 219 -0.87 0.63 -33.98
N ILE A 220 -0.45 -0.23 -33.05
CA ILE A 220 0.29 0.21 -31.84
C ILE A 220 1.53 1.04 -32.17
N LYS A 221 2.22 0.75 -33.28
CA LYS A 221 3.46 1.46 -33.65
C LYS A 221 3.23 2.96 -33.93
N LYS A 222 2.00 3.36 -34.25
CA LYS A 222 1.65 4.75 -34.59
C LYS A 222 1.18 5.57 -33.37
N VAL A 223 1.26 5.00 -32.17
CA VAL A 223 0.61 5.53 -30.98
C VAL A 223 1.59 5.64 -29.83
N GLU A 224 1.56 6.76 -29.14
CA GLU A 224 2.42 7.06 -28.00
C GLU A 224 1.63 6.93 -26.69
N LEU A 225 2.23 6.28 -25.69
CA LEU A 225 1.63 6.15 -24.37
C LEU A 225 1.84 7.44 -23.57
N VAL A 226 0.75 8.01 -23.05
CA VAL A 226 0.79 9.19 -22.18
C VAL A 226 0.65 8.79 -20.72
N LYS A 227 -0.34 7.95 -20.40
CA LYS A 227 -0.62 7.56 -19.02
C LYS A 227 -1.15 6.13 -18.97
N TYR A 228 -0.65 5.36 -18.01
CA TYR A 228 -1.19 4.03 -17.74
C TYR A 228 -2.57 4.13 -17.06
N GLY A 229 -3.50 3.30 -17.52
CA GLY A 229 -4.84 3.15 -16.97
C GLY A 229 -4.89 2.38 -15.65
N LYS A 230 -3.77 1.71 -15.28
CA LYS A 230 -3.61 1.01 -14.01
C LYS A 230 -2.24 1.28 -13.40
N GLY A 231 -2.08 1.00 -12.11
CA GLY A 231 -0.87 1.29 -11.36
C GLY A 231 -1.03 2.52 -10.50
N ILE A 232 0.08 3.21 -10.26
CA ILE A 232 0.11 4.51 -9.59
C ILE A 232 -0.38 5.55 -10.58
N GLN A 233 -1.49 6.21 -10.25
CA GLN A 233 -2.13 7.22 -11.07
C GLN A 233 -2.24 8.52 -10.30
N PHE A 234 -1.57 9.55 -10.81
CA PHE A 234 -1.75 10.91 -10.32
C PHE A 234 -3.02 11.48 -10.93
N LYS A 235 -3.93 11.96 -10.08
CA LYS A 235 -4.96 12.90 -10.51
C LYS A 235 -4.31 14.28 -10.50
N LYS A 236 -4.50 15.03 -11.58
CA LYS A 236 -4.24 16.47 -11.55
C LYS A 236 -5.50 17.07 -10.95
N ASP A 237 -5.37 17.76 -9.83
CA ASP A 237 -6.48 18.53 -9.29
C ASP A 237 -6.76 19.67 -10.28
N GLY A 238 -8.00 19.75 -10.79
CA GLY A 238 -8.46 20.80 -11.70
C GLY A 238 -8.13 20.61 -13.19
N ASN A 239 -9.02 19.89 -13.90
CA ASN A 239 -9.63 20.24 -15.20
C ASN A 239 -10.47 19.06 -15.73
#